data_AF-A0A2N2LE47-F1
#
_entry.id   AF-A0A2N2LE47-F1
#
_cell.length_a   1.000
_cell.length_b   1.000
_cell.length_c   1.000
_cell.angle_alpha   90.00
_cell.angle_beta   90.00
_cell.angle_gamma   90.00
#
_symmetry.space_group_name_H-M   'P 1'
#
loop_
_entity.id
_entity.type
_entity.pdbx_description
1 polymer ?
#
loop_
_entity_poly.entity_id
_entity_poly.type
_entity_poly.pdbx_seq_one_letter_code
_entity_poly.pdbx_strand_id
1 'polypeptide(L)'
;MIFIYLLSGLFLGWSLGANDTGNIFGAAVETRMLRFKQAALIAAIFITLGAMIEGSGPSGTLGRLGSVDALGGAFTVALAAAAAITVMIRIRIPVSTSQTIVGALIGWNYFCGRLTDFRSLVTIASSWVVAFVLSGVIAAVIFVLFNSYLKRAKIHLLELDAYTRWGLIVVGAFGAYSLGANNIANVVGVFVPVSSFKDLNIGSLFVFGGISQLYFMGALAIVAGIYTYSHKVMRTIGKDLFHLSPLTALIAVLAEAIVLFLFASRGLYNLLLNAGLPTIPLVPVSSSQVIVGAVVGIGLVKGGKNLKYNILGKISLAWVIAPVMAFFFSFIALFIIQNVFEQTVYQNIEYTFNNKTMNKIKELGYDTDGLSMVNGRMLENERAVYSQLTRTKEYNKAQIMEIIRITELFPMEVDLSILRTKGLIKRFSKERIKCLETLSGHKYKHKWELQEILTAMPEWKLYDKPENEFQKNHNKIIREQLALLYRSFSVPGDKK
;
A
#
# COMPACT_ATOMS: atom_id res chain seq x y z
N MET A 1 2.75 15.64 19.75
CA MET A 1 1.70 14.62 19.93
C MET A 1 1.63 13.58 18.81
N ILE A 2 1.90 13.92 17.53
CA ILE A 2 1.85 12.93 16.42
C ILE A 2 2.81 11.73 16.60
N PHE A 3 3.96 11.92 17.26
CA PHE A 3 4.96 10.86 17.45
C PHE A 3 4.44 9.64 18.23
N ILE A 4 3.50 9.82 19.17
CA ILE A 4 2.90 8.70 19.90
C ILE A 4 2.06 7.83 18.95
N TYR A 5 1.26 8.44 18.08
CA TYR A 5 0.48 7.74 17.08
C TYR A 5 1.34 7.01 16.05
N LEU A 6 2.55 7.50 15.79
CA LEU A 6 3.48 6.82 14.89
C LEU A 6 4.11 5.57 15.51
N LEU A 7 4.10 5.41 16.84
CA LEU A 7 4.75 4.27 17.49
C LEU A 7 4.24 2.93 16.98
N SER A 8 2.96 2.80 16.67
CA SER A 8 2.43 1.55 16.12
C SER A 8 2.88 1.29 14.68
N GLY A 9 3.00 2.34 13.86
CA GLY A 9 3.60 2.26 12.53
C GLY A 9 5.08 1.89 12.61
N LEU A 10 5.84 2.51 13.52
CA LEU A 10 7.24 2.15 13.78
C LEU A 10 7.36 0.72 14.32
N PHE A 11 6.46 0.27 15.18
CA PHE A 11 6.43 -1.11 15.66
C PHE A 11 6.13 -2.11 14.53
N LEU A 12 5.23 -1.75 13.61
CA LEU A 12 5.00 -2.53 12.39
C LEU A 12 6.25 -2.58 11.51
N GLY A 13 6.94 -1.45 11.33
CA GLY A 13 8.20 -1.37 10.59
C GLY A 13 9.29 -2.25 11.22
N TRP A 14 9.45 -2.17 12.54
CA TRP A 14 10.35 -3.03 13.29
C TRP A 14 10.03 -4.52 13.11
N SER A 15 8.74 -4.88 13.20
CA SER A 15 8.27 -6.26 13.00
C SER A 15 8.57 -6.76 11.59
N LEU A 16 8.43 -5.88 10.59
CA LEU A 16 8.74 -6.16 9.19
C LEU A 16 10.24 -6.40 8.99
N GLY A 17 11.10 -5.52 9.53
CA GLY A 17 12.55 -5.70 9.44
C GLY A 17 13.04 -6.98 10.12
N ALA A 18 12.41 -7.34 11.24
CA ALA A 18 12.67 -8.60 11.93
C ALA A 18 12.31 -9.83 11.07
N ASN A 19 11.18 -9.79 10.35
CA ASN A 19 10.64 -10.91 9.59
C ASN A 19 11.20 -11.02 8.16
N ASP A 20 11.07 -9.97 7.37
CA ASP A 20 11.16 -10.04 5.90
C ASP A 20 12.61 -10.02 5.39
N THR A 21 13.56 -9.51 6.19
CA THR A 21 14.99 -9.54 5.83
C THR A 21 15.51 -10.97 5.66
N GLY A 22 14.88 -11.94 6.33
CA GLY A 22 15.16 -13.36 6.15
C GLY A 22 14.85 -13.87 4.74
N ASN A 23 13.90 -13.27 4.03
CA ASN A 23 13.56 -13.68 2.66
C ASN A 23 14.72 -13.40 1.69
N ILE A 24 15.44 -12.29 1.91
CA ILE A 24 16.56 -11.86 1.05
C ILE A 24 17.89 -12.48 1.49
N PHE A 25 18.22 -12.36 2.78
CA PHE A 25 19.56 -12.72 3.28
C PHE A 25 19.59 -14.01 4.09
N GLY A 26 18.43 -14.60 4.42
CA GLY A 26 18.35 -15.77 5.30
C GLY A 26 19.23 -16.91 4.82
N ALA A 27 19.06 -17.33 3.57
CA ALA A 27 19.87 -18.41 2.99
C ALA A 27 21.38 -18.06 2.96
N ALA A 28 21.75 -16.85 2.56
CA ALA A 28 23.15 -16.43 2.50
C ALA A 28 23.84 -16.43 3.87
N VAL A 29 23.12 -16.02 4.92
CA VAL A 29 23.61 -16.00 6.30
C VAL A 29 23.66 -17.42 6.89
N GLU A 30 22.67 -18.26 6.61
CA GLU A 30 22.58 -19.64 7.11
C GLU A 30 23.67 -20.52 6.50
N THR A 31 23.92 -20.41 5.18
CA THR A 31 24.99 -21.13 4.48
C THR A 31 26.38 -20.52 4.70
N ARG A 32 26.52 -19.51 5.58
CA ARG A 32 27.77 -18.80 5.88
C ARG A 32 28.45 -18.15 4.66
N MET A 33 27.68 -17.87 3.61
CA MET A 33 28.14 -17.12 2.44
C MET A 33 28.28 -15.63 2.78
N LEU A 34 27.46 -15.12 3.68
CA LEU A 34 27.55 -13.76 4.19
C LEU A 34 27.51 -13.74 5.71
N ARG A 35 28.30 -12.85 6.31
CA ARG A 35 28.18 -12.57 7.74
C ARG A 35 26.93 -11.74 7.96
N PHE A 36 26.18 -12.03 9.02
CA PHE A 36 24.97 -11.28 9.38
C PHE A 36 25.20 -9.75 9.41
N LYS A 37 26.33 -9.29 10.00
CA LYS A 37 26.66 -7.86 10.06
C LYS A 37 26.75 -7.21 8.67
N GLN A 38 27.27 -7.92 7.67
CA GLN A 38 27.36 -7.43 6.30
C GLN A 38 25.98 -7.39 5.63
N ALA A 39 25.21 -8.47 5.77
CA ALA A 39 23.83 -8.53 5.28
C ALA A 39 22.96 -7.42 5.88
N ALA A 40 23.05 -7.18 7.19
CA ALA A 40 22.31 -6.14 7.88
C ALA A 40 22.69 -4.73 7.41
N LEU A 41 23.98 -4.47 7.15
CA LEU A 41 24.43 -3.17 6.63
C LEU A 41 23.92 -2.92 5.20
N ILE A 42 24.02 -3.92 4.32
CA ILE A 42 23.50 -3.84 2.95
C ILE A 42 21.98 -3.60 3.01
N ALA A 43 21.26 -4.40 3.81
CA ALA A 43 19.83 -4.25 3.99
C ALA A 43 19.47 -2.84 4.46
N ALA A 44 20.18 -2.30 5.47
CA ALA A 44 19.91 -0.98 6.02
C ALA A 44 20.02 0.14 4.98
N ILE A 45 21.07 0.13 4.17
CA ILE A 45 21.30 1.13 3.13
C ILE A 45 20.22 1.01 2.06
N PHE A 46 20.05 -0.18 1.47
CA PHE A 46 19.21 -0.34 0.29
C PHE A 46 17.71 -0.32 0.60
N ILE A 47 17.26 -0.85 1.74
CA ILE A 47 15.86 -0.69 2.18
C ILE A 47 15.52 0.79 2.35
N THR A 48 16.41 1.56 2.97
CA THR A 48 16.19 3.01 3.15
C THR A 48 16.11 3.72 1.82
N LEU A 49 17.02 3.43 0.88
CA LEU A 49 16.99 4.00 -0.47
C LEU A 49 15.70 3.63 -1.22
N GLY A 50 15.30 2.36 -1.19
CA GLY A 50 14.07 1.90 -1.84
C GLY A 50 12.82 2.58 -1.26
N ALA A 51 12.74 2.65 0.07
CA ALA A 51 11.64 3.30 0.78
C ALA A 51 11.51 4.78 0.43
N MET A 52 12.63 5.51 0.36
CA MET A 52 12.62 6.95 0.07
C MET A 52 12.36 7.27 -1.40
N ILE A 53 12.91 6.49 -2.32
CA ILE A 53 12.82 6.78 -3.77
C ILE A 53 11.50 6.28 -4.36
N GLU A 54 11.07 5.06 -4.02
CA GLU A 54 9.95 4.39 -4.69
C GLU A 54 8.72 4.14 -3.78
N GLY A 55 8.86 4.35 -2.47
CA GLY A 55 7.83 4.02 -1.47
C GLY A 55 6.44 4.63 -1.66
N SER A 56 6.35 5.74 -2.38
CA SER A 56 5.06 6.39 -2.63
C SER A 56 4.20 5.71 -3.68
N GLY A 57 4.75 4.83 -4.52
CA GLY A 57 3.97 4.09 -5.51
C GLY A 57 2.89 3.22 -4.84
N PRO A 58 3.27 2.18 -4.07
CA PRO A 58 2.31 1.31 -3.39
C PRO A 58 1.46 2.00 -2.32
N SER A 59 1.97 3.08 -1.70
CA SER A 59 1.28 3.82 -0.62
C SER A 59 -0.08 4.37 -1.04
N GLY A 60 -0.21 4.84 -2.29
CA GLY A 60 -1.47 5.41 -2.80
C GLY A 60 -2.60 4.38 -2.89
N THR A 61 -2.29 3.14 -3.27
CA THR A 61 -3.29 2.07 -3.37
C THR A 61 -3.79 1.66 -1.98
N LEU A 62 -2.89 1.53 -1.00
CA LEU A 62 -3.29 1.16 0.36
C LEU A 62 -4.18 2.23 1.00
N GLY A 63 -3.88 3.52 0.77
CA GLY A 63 -4.71 4.63 1.23
C GLY A 63 -6.10 4.72 0.60
N ARG A 64 -6.31 4.16 -0.61
CA ARG A 64 -7.65 4.05 -1.23
C ARG A 64 -8.49 2.94 -0.60
N LEU A 65 -7.86 1.85 -0.16
CA LEU A 65 -8.58 0.71 0.44
C LEU A 65 -9.16 1.05 1.82
N GLY A 66 -8.38 1.75 2.64
CA GLY A 66 -8.85 2.33 3.89
C GLY A 66 -8.34 3.76 3.96
N SER A 67 -9.20 4.71 3.60
CA SER A 67 -8.95 6.14 3.74
C SER A 67 -9.08 6.55 5.19
N VAL A 68 -8.19 6.01 6.02
CA VAL A 68 -8.07 6.35 7.44
C VAL A 68 -7.83 7.84 7.55
N ASP A 69 -8.71 8.52 8.26
CA ASP A 69 -8.79 9.98 8.31
C ASP A 69 -8.67 10.55 9.73
N ALA A 70 -8.36 9.70 10.69
CA ALA A 70 -7.99 10.10 12.04
C ALA A 70 -6.70 9.40 12.49
N LEU A 71 -5.88 10.11 13.27
CA LEU A 71 -4.62 9.59 13.80
C LEU A 71 -4.83 8.39 14.74
N GLY A 72 -5.88 8.40 15.55
CA GLY A 72 -6.24 7.26 16.41
C GLY A 72 -6.57 6.00 15.61
N GLY A 73 -7.26 6.16 14.47
CA GLY A 73 -7.55 5.07 13.55
C GLY A 73 -6.29 4.50 12.92
N ALA A 74 -5.41 5.38 12.43
CA ALA A 74 -4.16 4.96 11.79
C ALA A 74 -3.24 4.23 12.77
N PHE A 75 -3.14 4.74 14.01
CA PHE A 75 -2.42 4.09 15.10
C PHE A 75 -2.97 2.68 15.36
N THR A 76 -4.29 2.56 15.48
CA THR A 76 -4.94 1.30 15.85
C THR A 76 -4.82 0.24 14.76
N VAL A 77 -5.01 0.62 13.49
CA VAL A 77 -4.85 -0.27 12.34
C VAL A 77 -3.41 -0.81 12.25
N ALA A 78 -2.42 0.07 12.37
CA ALA A 78 -1.02 -0.35 12.35
C ALA A 78 -0.67 -1.24 13.56
N LEU A 79 -1.20 -0.93 14.74
CA LEU A 79 -0.99 -1.72 15.96
C LEU A 79 -1.59 -3.12 15.83
N ALA A 80 -2.82 -3.22 15.33
CA ALA A 80 -3.51 -4.48 15.12
C ALA A 80 -2.77 -5.39 14.13
N ALA A 81 -2.30 -4.81 13.02
CA ALA A 81 -1.50 -5.55 12.05
C ALA A 81 -0.17 -6.03 12.66
N ALA A 82 0.55 -5.16 13.38
CA ALA A 82 1.79 -5.52 14.03
C ALA A 82 1.62 -6.58 15.12
N ALA A 83 0.54 -6.51 15.89
CA ALA A 83 0.18 -7.50 16.91
C ALA A 83 -0.11 -8.87 16.28
N ALA A 84 -0.92 -8.91 15.20
CA ALA A 84 -1.21 -10.14 14.47
C ALA A 84 0.08 -10.76 13.90
N ILE A 85 0.94 -9.95 13.27
CA ILE A 85 2.25 -10.41 12.76
C ILE A 85 3.12 -10.96 13.90
N THR A 86 3.17 -10.27 15.04
CA THR A 86 3.96 -10.70 16.20
C THR A 86 3.48 -12.05 16.75
N VAL A 87 2.16 -12.27 16.83
CA VAL A 87 1.57 -13.55 17.23
C VAL A 87 1.97 -14.65 16.25
N MET A 88 1.90 -14.37 14.94
CA MET A 88 2.24 -15.32 13.89
C MET A 88 3.74 -15.68 13.87
N ILE A 89 4.62 -14.70 14.11
CA ILE A 89 6.07 -14.92 14.27
C ILE A 89 6.35 -15.82 15.49
N ARG A 90 5.62 -15.63 16.61
CA ARG A 90 5.80 -16.47 17.81
C ARG A 90 5.44 -17.94 17.57
N ILE A 91 4.42 -18.20 16.74
CA ILE A 91 4.07 -19.56 16.31
C ILE A 91 4.93 -20.07 15.12
N ARG A 92 5.95 -19.30 14.71
CA ARG A 92 6.94 -19.64 13.67
C ARG A 92 6.37 -19.90 12.28
N ILE A 93 5.26 -19.23 11.94
CA ILE A 93 4.67 -19.32 10.60
C ILE A 93 4.96 -18.01 9.85
N PRO A 94 5.60 -18.04 8.67
CA PRO A 94 5.85 -16.84 7.88
C PRO A 94 4.51 -16.25 7.41
N VAL A 95 4.32 -14.96 7.61
CA VAL A 95 3.09 -14.25 7.25
C VAL A 95 3.34 -13.07 6.34
N SER A 96 2.32 -12.74 5.56
CA SER A 96 2.34 -11.58 4.70
C SER A 96 1.96 -10.32 5.46
N THR A 97 2.90 -9.39 5.60
CA THR A 97 2.64 -8.06 6.16
C THR A 97 1.60 -7.30 5.33
N SER A 98 1.70 -7.36 4.00
CA SER A 98 0.78 -6.68 3.05
C SER A 98 -0.66 -7.19 3.19
N GLN A 99 -0.86 -8.50 3.33
CA GLN A 99 -2.21 -9.04 3.54
C GLN A 99 -2.74 -8.70 4.94
N THR A 100 -1.86 -8.72 5.95
CA THR A 100 -2.26 -8.48 7.34
C THR A 100 -2.74 -7.05 7.56
N ILE A 101 -2.05 -6.05 6.99
CA ILE A 101 -2.49 -4.64 7.07
C ILE A 101 -3.82 -4.42 6.31
N VAL A 102 -4.02 -5.11 5.18
CA VAL A 102 -5.30 -5.10 4.45
C VAL A 102 -6.44 -5.65 5.33
N GLY A 103 -6.21 -6.74 6.06
CA GLY A 103 -7.16 -7.28 7.03
C GLY A 103 -7.55 -6.26 8.11
N ALA A 104 -6.56 -5.58 8.69
CA ALA A 104 -6.79 -4.52 9.68
C ALA A 104 -7.59 -3.34 9.09
N LEU A 105 -7.30 -2.91 7.86
CA LEU A 105 -8.04 -1.84 7.19
C LEU A 105 -9.51 -2.20 6.93
N ILE A 106 -9.79 -3.46 6.55
CA ILE A 106 -11.16 -3.95 6.42
C ILE A 106 -11.87 -3.91 7.77
N GLY A 107 -11.17 -4.24 8.87
CA GLY A 107 -11.68 -4.13 10.23
C GLY A 107 -12.04 -2.69 10.60
N TRP A 108 -11.19 -1.73 10.24
CA TRP A 108 -11.46 -0.31 10.42
C TRP A 108 -12.65 0.18 9.57
N ASN A 109 -12.73 -0.16 8.29
CA ASN A 109 -13.88 0.18 7.44
C ASN A 109 -15.19 -0.35 8.04
N TYR A 110 -15.17 -1.60 8.53
CA TYR A 110 -16.34 -2.21 9.16
C TYR A 110 -16.77 -1.48 10.43
N PHE A 111 -15.82 -1.12 11.29
CA PHE A 111 -16.06 -0.37 12.53
C PHE A 111 -16.64 1.02 12.26
N CYS A 112 -16.12 1.74 11.27
CA CYS A 112 -16.53 3.11 10.95
C CYS A 112 -17.82 3.18 10.09
N GLY A 113 -18.42 2.04 9.73
CA GLY A 113 -19.57 2.01 8.83
C GLY A 113 -19.25 2.43 7.39
N ARG A 114 -17.99 2.33 6.95
CA ARG A 114 -17.54 2.63 5.58
C ARG A 114 -17.56 1.38 4.71
N LEU A 115 -17.88 1.54 3.44
CA LEU A 115 -17.79 0.44 2.48
C LEU A 115 -16.34 0.25 2.07
N THR A 116 -15.90 -1.01 2.04
CA THR A 116 -14.57 -1.33 1.49
C THR A 116 -14.64 -1.22 -0.02
N ASP A 117 -13.73 -0.45 -0.62
CA ASP A 117 -13.62 -0.35 -2.09
C ASP A 117 -13.26 -1.73 -2.66
N PHE A 118 -14.28 -2.41 -3.18
CA PHE A 118 -14.15 -3.75 -3.72
C PHE A 118 -13.24 -3.79 -4.94
N ARG A 119 -13.18 -2.72 -5.76
CA ARG A 119 -12.29 -2.68 -6.92
C ARG A 119 -10.83 -2.63 -6.48
N SER A 120 -10.53 -1.80 -5.48
CA SER A 120 -9.19 -1.73 -4.88
C SER A 120 -8.83 -3.06 -4.21
N LEU A 121 -9.76 -3.68 -3.48
CA LEU A 121 -9.54 -4.98 -2.84
C LEU A 121 -9.24 -6.08 -3.85
N VAL A 122 -10.02 -6.20 -4.93
CA VAL A 122 -9.78 -7.18 -6.00
C VAL A 122 -8.45 -6.91 -6.69
N THR A 123 -8.10 -5.65 -6.93
CA THR A 123 -6.80 -5.29 -7.53
C THR A 123 -5.64 -5.77 -6.65
N ILE A 124 -5.71 -5.52 -5.34
CA ILE A 124 -4.71 -5.96 -4.37
C ILE A 124 -4.67 -7.50 -4.25
N ALA A 125 -5.83 -8.15 -4.12
CA ALA A 125 -5.89 -9.60 -3.98
C ALA A 125 -5.38 -10.33 -5.23
N SER A 126 -5.74 -9.83 -6.42
CA SER A 126 -5.28 -10.37 -7.69
C SER A 126 -3.77 -10.20 -7.87
N SER A 127 -3.19 -9.07 -7.45
CA SER A 127 -1.75 -8.84 -7.56
C SER A 127 -0.92 -9.80 -6.71
N TRP A 128 -1.43 -10.26 -5.56
CA TRP A 128 -0.77 -11.28 -4.74
C TRP A 128 -0.65 -12.61 -5.48
N VAL A 129 -1.72 -13.05 -6.13
CA VAL A 129 -1.73 -14.30 -6.93
C VAL A 129 -0.83 -14.14 -8.15
N VAL A 130 -0.94 -13.03 -8.88
CA VAL A 130 -0.11 -12.74 -10.05
C VAL A 130 1.36 -12.68 -9.66
N ALA A 131 1.72 -12.01 -8.57
CA ALA A 131 3.10 -11.90 -8.11
C ALA A 131 3.69 -13.26 -7.70
N PHE A 132 2.90 -14.13 -7.04
CA PHE A 132 3.32 -15.50 -6.74
C PHE A 132 3.66 -16.28 -8.01
N VAL A 133 2.75 -16.29 -9.00
CA VAL A 133 2.93 -17.04 -10.25
C VAL A 133 4.08 -16.45 -11.07
N LEU A 134 4.12 -15.14 -11.23
CA LEU A 134 5.16 -14.43 -11.97
C LEU A 134 6.54 -14.70 -11.38
N SER A 135 6.66 -14.72 -10.04
CA SER A 135 7.93 -15.03 -9.39
C SER A 135 8.37 -16.47 -9.65
N GLY A 136 7.43 -17.43 -9.59
CA GLY A 136 7.72 -18.82 -9.94
C GLY A 136 8.20 -18.98 -11.38
N VAL A 137 7.55 -18.32 -12.33
CA VAL A 137 7.94 -18.33 -13.75
C VAL A 137 9.31 -17.71 -13.95
N ILE A 138 9.56 -16.52 -13.40
CA ILE A 138 10.86 -15.84 -13.51
C ILE A 138 11.97 -16.70 -12.90
N ALA A 139 11.76 -17.25 -11.70
CA ALA A 139 12.73 -18.10 -11.03
C ALA A 139 13.01 -19.38 -11.83
N ALA A 140 11.98 -20.02 -12.39
CA ALA A 140 12.12 -21.19 -13.24
C ALA A 140 12.94 -20.89 -14.49
N VAL A 141 12.64 -19.79 -15.20
CA VAL A 141 13.37 -19.37 -16.40
C VAL A 141 14.82 -19.07 -16.07
N ILE A 142 15.09 -18.24 -15.05
CA ILE A 142 16.46 -17.93 -14.63
C ILE A 142 17.20 -19.21 -14.24
N PHE A 143 16.55 -20.12 -13.52
CA PHE A 143 17.16 -21.38 -13.12
C PHE A 143 17.54 -22.27 -14.31
N VAL A 144 16.66 -22.42 -15.31
CA VAL A 144 16.96 -23.20 -16.53
C VAL A 144 18.12 -22.58 -17.29
N LEU A 145 18.11 -21.27 -17.51
CA LEU A 145 19.17 -20.55 -18.22
C LEU A 145 20.51 -20.69 -17.49
N PHE A 146 20.52 -20.44 -16.18
CA PHE A 146 21.72 -20.47 -15.37
C PHE A 146 22.30 -21.89 -15.26
N ASN A 147 21.46 -22.91 -15.04
CA ASN A 147 21.89 -24.30 -14.96
C ASN A 147 22.43 -24.81 -16.30
N SER A 148 21.84 -24.36 -17.42
CA SER A 148 22.33 -24.69 -18.77
C SER A 148 23.69 -24.03 -19.04
N TYR A 149 23.87 -22.79 -18.61
CA TYR A 149 25.14 -22.09 -18.70
C TYR A 149 26.25 -22.76 -17.88
N LEU A 150 25.97 -23.10 -16.61
CA LEU A 150 26.95 -23.75 -15.73
C LEU A 150 27.47 -25.08 -16.30
N LYS A 151 26.58 -25.89 -16.88
CA LYS A 151 26.95 -27.17 -17.52
C LYS A 151 27.90 -26.98 -18.70
N ARG A 152 27.79 -25.86 -19.43
CA ARG A 152 28.65 -25.54 -20.59
C ARG A 152 29.97 -24.91 -20.17
N ALA A 153 29.93 -24.00 -19.20
CA ALA A 153 31.09 -23.22 -18.77
C ALA A 153 32.12 -24.04 -17.96
N LYS A 154 31.73 -25.18 -17.39
CA LYS A 154 32.61 -26.07 -16.59
C LYS A 154 33.45 -25.32 -15.54
N ILE A 155 32.81 -24.35 -14.87
CA ILE A 155 33.46 -23.47 -13.89
C ILE A 155 33.96 -24.31 -12.70
N HIS A 156 35.16 -24.01 -12.21
CA HIS A 156 35.71 -24.70 -11.05
C HIS A 156 34.86 -24.42 -9.79
N LEU A 157 34.74 -25.39 -8.89
CA LEU A 157 33.85 -25.30 -7.73
C LEU A 157 34.14 -24.08 -6.83
N LEU A 158 35.43 -23.75 -6.63
CA LEU A 158 35.86 -22.60 -5.82
C LEU A 158 35.51 -21.26 -6.47
N GLU A 159 35.59 -21.17 -7.80
CA GLU A 159 35.21 -19.96 -8.54
C GLU A 159 33.69 -19.76 -8.49
N LEU A 160 32.93 -20.85 -8.64
CA LEU A 160 31.49 -20.82 -8.50
C LEU A 160 31.05 -20.38 -7.09
N ASP A 161 31.74 -20.83 -6.04
CA ASP A 161 31.51 -20.35 -4.67
C ASP A 161 31.74 -18.84 -4.56
N ALA A 162 32.88 -18.36 -5.09
CA ALA A 162 33.23 -16.94 -5.08
C ALA A 162 32.21 -16.08 -5.86
N TYR A 163 31.82 -16.49 -7.07
CA TYR A 163 30.81 -15.79 -7.86
C TYR A 163 29.44 -15.81 -7.19
N THR A 164 29.05 -16.93 -6.57
CA THR A 164 27.79 -17.00 -5.83
C THR A 164 27.80 -16.05 -4.64
N ARG A 165 28.92 -15.91 -3.93
CA ARG A 165 29.07 -14.97 -2.83
C ARG A 165 28.91 -13.51 -3.29
N TRP A 166 29.58 -13.13 -4.38
CA TRP A 166 29.41 -11.81 -4.98
C TRP A 166 27.99 -11.57 -5.49
N GLY A 167 27.40 -12.58 -6.13
CA GLY A 167 26.00 -12.56 -6.57
C GLY A 167 25.05 -12.29 -5.42
N LEU A 168 25.21 -12.96 -4.27
CA LEU A 168 24.36 -12.78 -3.10
C LEU A 168 24.47 -11.37 -2.49
N ILE A 169 25.62 -10.70 -2.64
CA ILE A 169 25.79 -9.30 -2.23
C ILE A 169 25.00 -8.37 -3.17
N VAL A 170 25.21 -8.50 -4.48
CA VAL A 170 24.60 -7.63 -5.49
C VAL A 170 23.09 -7.84 -5.56
N VAL A 171 22.65 -9.09 -5.68
CA VAL A 171 21.24 -9.45 -5.71
C VAL A 171 20.59 -9.18 -4.35
N GLY A 172 21.30 -9.39 -3.25
CA GLY A 172 20.81 -9.03 -1.91
C GLY A 172 20.60 -7.52 -1.76
N ALA A 173 21.49 -6.69 -2.29
CA ALA A 173 21.33 -5.24 -2.33
C ALA A 173 20.11 -4.82 -3.16
N PHE A 174 19.93 -5.41 -4.35
CA PHE A 174 18.75 -5.16 -5.18
C PHE A 174 17.46 -5.64 -4.51
N GLY A 175 17.46 -6.84 -3.92
CA GLY A 175 16.34 -7.37 -3.14
C GLY A 175 15.96 -6.48 -1.95
N ALA A 176 16.96 -5.97 -1.22
CA ALA A 176 16.75 -5.03 -0.12
C ALA A 176 16.12 -3.72 -0.60
N TYR A 177 16.58 -3.19 -1.73
CA TYR A 177 15.99 -2.02 -2.37
C TYR A 177 14.52 -2.26 -2.74
N SER A 178 14.24 -3.33 -3.46
CA SER A 178 12.87 -3.67 -3.88
C SER A 178 11.94 -3.94 -2.71
N LEU A 179 12.45 -4.56 -1.64
CA LEU A 179 11.71 -4.77 -0.40
C LEU A 179 11.36 -3.43 0.27
N GLY A 180 12.32 -2.51 0.40
CA GLY A 180 12.07 -1.18 0.96
C GLY A 180 11.02 -0.40 0.16
N ALA A 181 11.13 -0.43 -1.17
CA ALA A 181 10.19 0.22 -2.09
C ALA A 181 8.76 -0.32 -1.96
N ASN A 182 8.61 -1.66 -1.88
CA ASN A 182 7.30 -2.30 -1.80
C ASN A 182 6.67 -2.19 -0.40
N ASN A 183 7.47 -2.39 0.65
CA ASN A 183 6.94 -2.63 1.99
C ASN A 183 6.74 -1.37 2.83
N ILE A 184 7.38 -0.24 2.50
CA ILE A 184 7.22 0.99 3.29
C ILE A 184 5.77 1.47 3.32
N ALA A 185 5.00 1.20 2.25
CA ALA A 185 3.57 1.47 2.19
C ALA A 185 2.79 0.75 3.29
N ASN A 186 3.18 -0.47 3.66
CA ASN A 186 2.52 -1.20 4.75
C ASN A 186 2.80 -0.57 6.12
N VAL A 187 4.01 -0.02 6.30
CA VAL A 187 4.48 0.55 7.57
C VAL A 187 3.84 1.90 7.84
N VAL A 188 3.85 2.79 6.83
CA VAL A 188 3.45 4.18 7.03
C VAL A 188 2.30 4.66 6.13
N GLY A 189 1.85 3.83 5.18
CA GLY A 189 0.82 4.23 4.21
C GLY A 189 -0.50 4.66 4.86
N VAL A 190 -0.88 4.04 5.98
CA VAL A 190 -2.09 4.42 6.75
C VAL A 190 -1.97 5.77 7.44
N PHE A 191 -0.74 6.27 7.64
CA PHE A 191 -0.47 7.58 8.22
C PHE A 191 -0.35 8.68 7.16
N VAL A 192 -0.12 8.35 5.89
CA VAL A 192 0.06 9.34 4.82
C VAL A 192 -1.14 10.33 4.71
N PRO A 193 -2.42 9.88 4.74
CA PRO A 193 -3.56 10.80 4.63
C PRO A 193 -3.74 11.73 5.85
N VAL A 194 -3.29 11.29 7.03
CA VAL A 194 -3.50 11.97 8.32
C VAL A 194 -2.25 12.65 8.85
N SER A 195 -1.14 12.56 8.12
CA SER A 195 0.14 13.14 8.55
C SER A 195 0.08 14.66 8.53
N SER A 196 0.55 15.29 9.61
CA SER A 196 0.65 16.75 9.74
C SER A 196 2.09 17.26 9.63
N PHE A 197 3.02 16.41 9.13
CA PHE A 197 4.42 16.80 8.95
C PHE A 197 4.52 17.94 7.93
N LYS A 198 5.17 19.02 8.35
CA LYS A 198 5.52 20.14 7.48
C LYS A 198 6.81 19.82 6.73
N ASP A 199 6.96 20.40 5.55
CA ASP A 199 8.19 20.32 4.80
C ASP A 199 9.33 20.99 5.59
N LEU A 200 10.45 20.29 5.72
CA LEU A 200 11.66 20.83 6.34
C LEU A 200 12.54 21.43 5.24
N ASN A 201 12.72 22.74 5.28
CA ASN A 201 13.64 23.44 4.39
C ASN A 201 15.02 23.48 5.06
N ILE A 202 16.00 22.77 4.49
CA ILE A 202 17.40 22.85 4.91
C ILE A 202 18.08 23.84 3.96
N GLY A 203 18.09 25.11 4.35
CA GLY A 203 18.54 26.21 3.50
C GLY A 203 17.66 26.40 2.26
N SER A 204 18.26 26.92 1.18
CA SER A 204 17.58 27.15 -0.11
C SER A 204 17.67 25.97 -1.09
N LEU A 205 18.49 24.96 -0.79
CA LEU A 205 18.88 23.91 -1.75
C LEU A 205 18.15 22.58 -1.55
N PHE A 206 17.64 22.28 -0.33
CA PHE A 206 17.03 20.98 -0.05
C PHE A 206 15.71 21.12 0.72
N VAL A 207 14.65 20.51 0.17
CA VAL A 207 13.33 20.42 0.80
C VAL A 207 13.04 18.97 1.15
N PHE A 208 13.01 18.67 2.44
CA PHE A 208 12.66 17.35 2.93
C PHE A 208 11.16 17.28 3.23
N GLY A 209 10.40 16.76 2.26
CA GLY A 209 8.94 16.75 2.31
C GLY A 209 8.37 15.94 3.48
N GLY A 210 7.21 16.35 4.01
CA GLY A 210 6.60 15.70 5.17
C GLY A 210 6.33 14.19 5.01
N ILE A 211 5.92 13.75 3.82
CA ILE A 211 5.73 12.32 3.50
C ILE A 211 7.09 11.60 3.42
N SER A 212 8.13 12.26 2.91
CA SER A 212 9.49 11.69 2.84
C SER A 212 10.09 11.49 4.24
N GLN A 213 9.80 12.39 5.18
CA GLN A 213 10.15 12.22 6.60
C GLN A 213 9.50 10.96 7.17
N LEU A 214 8.22 10.75 6.87
CA LEU A 214 7.48 9.57 7.32
C LEU A 214 8.07 8.26 6.73
N TYR A 215 8.41 8.24 5.43
CA TYR A 215 9.10 7.09 4.82
C TYR A 215 10.47 6.84 5.45
N PHE A 216 11.23 7.89 5.75
CA PHE A 216 12.53 7.76 6.40
C PHE A 216 12.42 7.19 7.82
N MET A 217 11.48 7.69 8.63
CA MET A 217 11.22 7.14 9.97
C MET A 217 10.77 5.67 9.91
N GLY A 218 9.90 5.33 8.98
CA GLY A 218 9.49 3.94 8.76
C GLY A 218 10.65 3.04 8.34
N ALA A 219 11.55 3.52 7.46
CA ALA A 219 12.76 2.81 7.08
C ALA A 219 13.70 2.58 8.27
N LEU A 220 13.94 3.60 9.11
CA LEU A 220 14.75 3.45 10.33
C LEU A 220 14.16 2.41 11.28
N ALA A 221 12.83 2.33 11.40
CA ALA A 221 12.19 1.30 12.20
C ALA A 221 12.41 -0.10 11.63
N ILE A 222 12.32 -0.27 10.30
CA ILE A 222 12.69 -1.53 9.62
C ILE A 222 14.14 -1.89 9.96
N VAL A 223 15.08 -0.96 9.78
CA VAL A 223 16.50 -1.18 10.09
C VAL A 223 16.71 -1.58 11.55
N ALA A 224 16.03 -0.95 12.50
CA ALA A 224 16.08 -1.32 13.90
C ALA A 224 15.62 -2.77 14.11
N GLY A 225 14.55 -3.21 13.43
CA GLY A 225 14.09 -4.60 13.42
C GLY A 225 15.13 -5.60 12.93
N ILE A 226 15.88 -5.21 11.90
CA ILE A 226 16.98 -6.02 11.35
C ILE A 226 18.03 -6.29 12.40
N TYR A 227 18.60 -5.23 12.99
CA TYR A 227 19.71 -5.35 13.92
C TYR A 227 19.33 -6.02 15.25
N THR A 228 18.08 -5.90 15.67
CA THR A 228 17.64 -6.38 16.99
C THR A 228 17.09 -7.81 16.99
N TYR A 229 16.31 -8.20 15.98
CA TYR A 229 15.56 -9.47 16.04
C TYR A 229 15.74 -10.36 14.81
N SER A 230 16.12 -9.81 13.65
CA SER A 230 16.18 -10.59 12.41
C SER A 230 17.16 -11.75 12.45
N HIS A 231 18.30 -11.62 13.16
CA HIS A 231 19.25 -12.73 13.31
C HIS A 231 18.64 -13.98 13.96
N LYS A 232 17.71 -13.81 14.91
CA LYS A 232 17.00 -14.93 15.54
C LYS A 232 16.02 -15.57 14.56
N VAL A 233 15.28 -14.75 13.83
CA VAL A 233 14.28 -15.19 12.84
C VAL A 233 14.93 -15.94 11.69
N MET A 234 16.06 -15.43 11.16
CA MET A 234 16.81 -16.11 10.09
C MET A 234 17.26 -17.53 10.51
N ARG A 235 17.65 -17.71 11.77
CA ARG A 235 18.10 -19.00 12.30
C ARG A 235 16.96 -20.00 12.53
N THR A 236 15.75 -19.53 12.79
CA THR A 236 14.59 -20.38 13.07
C THR A 236 13.76 -20.66 11.83
N ILE A 237 13.47 -19.64 11.02
CA ILE A 237 12.58 -19.72 9.85
C ILE A 237 13.36 -20.10 8.57
N GLY A 238 14.62 -19.66 8.44
CA GLY A 238 15.46 -19.93 7.26
C GLY A 238 15.79 -21.41 7.06
N LYS A 239 15.82 -22.20 8.13
CA LYS A 239 16.05 -23.66 8.07
C LYS A 239 14.85 -24.43 7.53
N ASP A 240 13.65 -23.92 7.78
CA ASP A 240 12.41 -24.67 7.57
C ASP A 240 11.74 -24.35 6.24
N LEU A 241 11.89 -23.13 5.70
CA LEU A 241 11.24 -22.80 4.44
C LEU A 241 11.73 -23.71 3.33
N PHE A 242 13.05 -23.74 3.03
CA PHE A 242 13.61 -24.60 2.00
C PHE A 242 15.12 -24.81 2.21
N HIS A 243 15.60 -26.05 2.22
CA HIS A 243 17.04 -26.35 2.13
C HIS A 243 17.55 -26.00 0.72
N LEU A 244 17.70 -24.71 0.44
CA LEU A 244 18.18 -24.23 -0.84
C LEU A 244 19.70 -24.26 -0.85
N SER A 245 20.27 -24.72 -1.97
CA SER A 245 21.67 -24.42 -2.23
C SER A 245 21.85 -22.90 -2.35
N PRO A 246 23.03 -22.35 -1.99
CA PRO A 246 23.33 -20.91 -2.12
C PRO A 246 22.97 -20.33 -3.48
N LEU A 247 23.22 -21.10 -4.54
CA LEU A 247 22.87 -20.71 -5.90
C LEU A 247 21.35 -20.69 -6.15
N THR A 248 20.62 -21.67 -5.64
CA THR A 248 19.16 -21.69 -5.76
C THR A 248 18.54 -20.51 -5.00
N ALA A 249 19.10 -20.17 -3.84
CA ALA A 249 18.69 -19.00 -3.08
C ALA A 249 18.98 -17.70 -3.85
N LEU A 250 20.16 -17.56 -4.46
CA LEU A 250 20.50 -16.42 -5.31
C LEU A 250 19.44 -16.19 -6.41
N ILE A 251 19.05 -17.25 -7.11
CA ILE A 251 18.05 -17.20 -8.18
C ILE A 251 16.66 -16.83 -7.63
N ALA A 252 16.27 -17.43 -6.50
CA ALA A 252 14.98 -17.14 -5.87
C ALA A 252 14.88 -15.69 -5.39
N VAL A 253 15.93 -15.17 -4.75
CA VAL A 253 16.01 -13.76 -4.30
C VAL A 253 16.04 -12.81 -5.49
N LEU A 254 16.72 -13.17 -6.60
CA LEU A 254 16.70 -12.35 -7.81
C LEU A 254 15.29 -12.27 -8.41
N ALA A 255 14.59 -13.40 -8.52
CA ALA A 255 13.21 -13.42 -9.00
C ALA A 255 12.28 -12.63 -8.08
N GLU A 256 12.45 -12.74 -6.76
CA GLU A 256 11.73 -11.93 -5.79
C GLU A 256 12.00 -10.43 -5.99
N ALA A 257 13.27 -10.04 -6.05
CA ALA A 257 13.68 -8.65 -6.20
C ALA A 257 13.12 -8.01 -7.47
N ILE A 258 13.10 -8.75 -8.59
CA ILE A 258 12.49 -8.32 -9.84
C ILE A 258 10.98 -8.09 -9.64
N VAL A 259 10.25 -9.09 -9.12
CA VAL A 259 8.80 -8.97 -8.95
C VAL A 259 8.42 -7.85 -8.01
N LEU A 260 9.09 -7.72 -6.85
CA LEU A 260 8.84 -6.61 -5.93
C LEU A 260 9.10 -5.25 -6.58
N PHE A 261 10.16 -5.14 -7.39
CA PHE A 261 10.47 -3.91 -8.13
C PHE A 261 9.37 -3.59 -9.17
N LEU A 262 8.88 -4.58 -9.92
CA LEU A 262 7.83 -4.39 -10.93
C LEU A 262 6.55 -3.78 -10.35
N PHE A 263 6.16 -4.19 -9.14
CA PHE A 263 4.95 -3.71 -8.47
C PHE A 263 5.15 -2.44 -7.64
N ALA A 264 6.39 -2.00 -7.43
CA ALA A 264 6.70 -0.82 -6.61
C ALA A 264 7.28 0.37 -7.40
N SER A 265 8.00 0.13 -8.50
CA SER A 265 8.76 1.18 -9.18
C SER A 265 7.88 2.13 -10.00
N ARG A 266 7.85 3.40 -9.59
CA ARG A 266 7.24 4.49 -10.34
C ARG A 266 8.06 4.84 -11.56
N GLY A 267 9.39 4.73 -11.48
CA GLY A 267 10.28 4.93 -12.62
C GLY A 267 9.91 4.01 -13.78
N LEU A 268 9.77 2.71 -13.50
CA LEU A 268 9.33 1.73 -14.49
C LEU A 268 7.91 1.99 -14.97
N TYR A 269 6.97 2.27 -14.06
CA TYR A 269 5.60 2.61 -14.41
C TYR A 269 5.55 3.78 -15.42
N ASN A 270 6.29 4.85 -15.16
CA ASN A 270 6.35 6.03 -16.03
C ASN A 270 7.06 5.73 -17.37
N LEU A 271 8.09 4.88 -17.36
CA LEU A 271 8.78 4.46 -18.57
C LEU A 271 7.83 3.68 -19.49
N LEU A 272 7.14 2.66 -18.96
CA LEU A 272 6.18 1.86 -19.73
C LEU A 272 5.05 2.73 -20.28
N LEU A 273 4.56 3.66 -19.46
CA LEU A 273 3.54 4.62 -19.85
C LEU A 273 4.00 5.50 -21.02
N ASN A 274 5.20 6.08 -20.93
CA ASN A 274 5.76 6.93 -21.99
C ASN A 274 6.04 6.14 -23.28
N ALA A 275 6.32 4.85 -23.16
CA ALA A 275 6.47 3.94 -24.29
C ALA A 275 5.12 3.45 -24.86
N GLY A 276 3.99 3.82 -24.27
CA GLY A 276 2.66 3.36 -24.68
C GLY A 276 2.38 1.87 -24.37
N LEU A 277 3.16 1.25 -23.48
CA LEU A 277 3.03 -0.14 -23.10
C LEU A 277 2.09 -0.33 -21.89
N PRO A 278 1.49 -1.52 -21.71
CA PRO A 278 0.68 -1.83 -20.54
C PRO A 278 1.47 -1.63 -19.24
N THR A 279 0.88 -0.89 -18.30
CA THR A 279 1.52 -0.58 -17.00
C THR A 279 1.22 -1.64 -15.94
N ILE A 280 2.19 -1.87 -15.05
CA ILE A 280 2.01 -2.74 -13.88
C ILE A 280 1.46 -1.88 -12.73
N PRO A 281 0.40 -2.33 -12.04
CA PRO A 281 -0.20 -1.53 -10.99
C PRO A 281 0.75 -1.37 -9.79
N LEU A 282 0.85 -0.15 -9.28
CA LEU A 282 1.65 0.19 -8.10
C LEU A 282 0.91 -0.24 -6.83
N VAL A 283 1.12 -1.48 -6.40
CA VAL A 283 0.39 -2.09 -5.29
C VAL A 283 1.34 -2.87 -4.38
N PRO A 284 1.12 -2.84 -3.05
CA PRO A 284 1.97 -3.58 -2.14
C PRO A 284 1.70 -5.08 -2.31
N VAL A 285 2.69 -5.79 -2.84
CA VAL A 285 2.65 -7.25 -2.95
C VAL A 285 3.32 -7.89 -1.72
N SER A 286 3.16 -9.21 -1.57
CA SER A 286 3.68 -9.94 -0.41
C SER A 286 5.04 -10.56 -0.71
N SER A 287 6.12 -10.02 -0.15
CA SER A 287 7.48 -10.59 -0.27
C SER A 287 7.52 -12.08 0.10
N SER A 288 6.90 -12.48 1.21
CA SER A 288 6.81 -13.89 1.62
C SER A 288 6.09 -14.79 0.61
N GLN A 289 5.10 -14.28 -0.13
CA GLN A 289 4.44 -15.07 -1.18
C GLN A 289 5.29 -15.15 -2.44
N VAL A 290 5.91 -14.03 -2.81
CA VAL A 290 6.79 -13.94 -3.97
C VAL A 290 7.96 -14.93 -3.82
N ILE A 291 8.66 -14.93 -2.68
CA ILE A 291 9.78 -15.88 -2.47
C ILE A 291 9.33 -17.34 -2.47
N VAL A 292 8.17 -17.65 -1.87
CA VAL A 292 7.59 -19.01 -1.91
C VAL A 292 7.27 -19.40 -3.35
N GLY A 293 6.70 -18.48 -4.14
CA GLY A 293 6.44 -18.66 -5.56
C GLY A 293 7.72 -18.97 -6.35
N ALA A 294 8.78 -18.20 -6.14
CA ALA A 294 10.09 -18.44 -6.75
C ALA A 294 10.62 -19.85 -6.44
N VAL A 295 10.53 -20.27 -5.17
CA VAL A 295 11.01 -21.60 -4.77
C VAL A 295 10.15 -22.73 -5.35
N VAL A 296 8.82 -22.55 -5.38
CA VAL A 296 7.92 -23.50 -6.05
C VAL A 296 8.29 -23.62 -7.53
N GLY A 297 8.52 -22.50 -8.23
CA GLY A 297 8.94 -22.49 -9.62
C GLY A 297 10.23 -23.27 -9.87
N ILE A 298 11.26 -23.05 -9.07
CA ILE A 298 12.52 -23.81 -9.17
C ILE A 298 12.31 -25.29 -8.81
N GLY A 299 11.49 -25.58 -7.79
CA GLY A 299 11.15 -26.94 -7.38
C GLY A 299 10.46 -27.74 -8.48
N LEU A 300 9.54 -27.11 -9.22
CA LEU A 300 8.86 -27.71 -10.36
C LEU A 300 9.84 -28.04 -11.49
N VAL A 301 10.77 -27.14 -11.82
CA VAL A 301 11.83 -27.40 -12.81
C VAL A 301 12.73 -28.57 -12.40
N LYS A 302 12.97 -28.75 -11.10
CA LYS A 302 13.72 -29.88 -10.53
C LYS A 302 12.90 -31.18 -10.42
N GLY A 303 11.69 -31.24 -10.99
CA GLY A 303 10.85 -32.44 -11.00
C GLY A 303 9.90 -32.59 -9.80
N GLY A 304 9.69 -31.54 -9.00
CA GLY A 304 8.62 -31.44 -7.99
C GLY A 304 8.80 -32.28 -6.71
N LYS A 305 9.55 -33.39 -6.76
CA LYS A 305 9.68 -34.36 -5.65
C LYS A 305 10.28 -33.80 -4.35
N ASN A 306 11.04 -32.71 -4.44
CA ASN A 306 11.68 -32.07 -3.28
C ASN A 306 10.82 -30.98 -2.62
N LEU A 307 9.61 -30.73 -3.12
CA LEU A 307 8.70 -29.74 -2.52
C LEU A 307 7.99 -30.34 -1.30
N LYS A 308 8.17 -29.70 -0.14
CA LYS A 308 7.48 -30.08 1.10
C LYS A 308 6.06 -29.51 1.11
N TYR A 309 5.12 -30.18 0.43
CA TYR A 309 3.71 -29.73 0.31
C TYR A 309 3.02 -29.44 1.64
N ASN A 310 3.36 -30.16 2.72
CA ASN A 310 2.84 -29.88 4.06
C ASN A 310 3.24 -28.48 4.57
N ILE A 311 4.48 -28.05 4.31
CA ILE A 311 4.94 -26.70 4.69
C ILE A 311 4.23 -25.65 3.83
N LEU A 312 4.12 -25.89 2.52
CA LEU A 312 3.38 -25.00 1.62
C LEU A 312 1.93 -24.81 2.08
N GLY A 313 1.23 -25.88 2.46
CA GLY A 313 -0.13 -25.83 2.98
C GLY A 313 -0.25 -24.99 4.26
N LYS A 314 0.69 -25.14 5.21
CA LYS A 314 0.73 -24.32 6.43
C LYS A 314 0.95 -22.84 6.13
N ILE A 315 1.83 -22.53 5.18
CA ILE A 315 2.10 -21.16 4.75
C ILE A 315 0.84 -20.57 4.08
N SER A 316 0.18 -21.32 3.21
CA SER A 316 -1.08 -20.89 2.57
C SER A 316 -2.20 -20.63 3.58
N LEU A 317 -2.31 -21.46 4.62
CA LEU A 317 -3.27 -21.24 5.71
C LEU A 317 -2.96 -19.94 6.47
N ALA A 318 -1.68 -19.62 6.68
CA ALA A 318 -1.24 -18.39 7.32
C ALA A 318 -1.69 -17.13 6.58
N TRP A 319 -1.74 -17.19 5.24
CA TRP A 319 -2.18 -16.09 4.37
C TRP A 319 -3.67 -15.78 4.51
N VAL A 320 -4.46 -16.71 5.06
CA VAL A 320 -5.88 -16.50 5.39
C VAL A 320 -6.04 -16.10 6.85
N ILE A 321 -5.34 -16.79 7.76
CA ILE A 321 -5.48 -16.55 9.21
C ILE A 321 -4.98 -15.16 9.60
N ALA A 322 -3.83 -14.70 9.09
CA ALA A 322 -3.23 -13.45 9.55
C ALA A 322 -4.10 -12.20 9.23
N PRO A 323 -4.65 -12.03 8.01
CA PRO A 323 -5.57 -10.93 7.72
C PRO A 323 -6.87 -11.00 8.54
N VAL A 324 -7.43 -12.20 8.75
CA VAL A 324 -8.64 -12.38 9.56
C VAL A 324 -8.38 -12.03 11.02
N MET A 325 -7.25 -12.46 11.58
CA MET A 325 -6.83 -12.09 12.92
C MET A 325 -6.65 -10.58 13.07
N ALA A 326 -5.98 -9.94 12.09
CA ALA A 326 -5.80 -8.49 12.09
C ALA A 326 -7.10 -7.70 11.95
N PHE A 327 -8.08 -8.22 11.20
CA PHE A 327 -9.44 -7.67 11.16
C PHE A 327 -10.05 -7.61 12.56
N PHE A 328 -10.05 -8.73 13.30
CA PHE A 328 -10.64 -8.78 14.64
C PHE A 328 -9.86 -7.93 15.64
N PHE A 329 -8.52 -7.97 15.59
CA PHE A 329 -7.69 -7.13 16.45
C PHE A 329 -7.95 -5.65 16.19
N SER A 330 -8.08 -5.23 14.92
CA SER A 330 -8.40 -3.84 14.60
C SER A 330 -9.79 -3.46 15.08
N PHE A 331 -10.81 -4.29 14.81
CA PHE A 331 -12.18 -4.02 15.22
C PHE A 331 -12.31 -3.85 16.75
N ILE A 332 -11.74 -4.77 17.52
CA ILE A 332 -11.78 -4.74 18.99
C ILE A 332 -10.96 -3.56 19.52
N ALA A 333 -9.74 -3.35 19.00
CA ALA A 333 -8.88 -2.27 19.47
C ALA A 333 -9.48 -0.89 19.17
N LEU A 334 -10.19 -0.72 18.05
CA LEU A 334 -10.87 0.54 17.73
C LEU A 334 -11.96 0.87 18.75
N PHE A 335 -12.73 -0.14 19.18
CA PHE A 335 -13.72 0.05 20.24
C PHE A 335 -13.07 0.52 21.54
N ILE A 336 -11.92 -0.06 21.91
CA ILE A 336 -11.18 0.33 23.11
C ILE A 336 -10.62 1.75 22.97
N ILE A 337 -9.95 2.07 21.86
CA ILE A 337 -9.33 3.38 21.64
C ILE A 337 -10.38 4.49 21.58
N GLN A 338 -11.55 4.23 21.01
CA GLN A 338 -12.65 5.20 20.96
C GLN A 338 -13.33 5.38 22.32
N ASN A 339 -13.69 4.29 23.02
CA ASN A 339 -14.57 4.39 24.20
C ASN A 339 -13.82 4.49 25.52
N VAL A 340 -12.62 3.90 25.62
CA VAL A 340 -11.82 3.92 26.86
C VAL A 340 -10.83 5.08 26.87
N PHE A 341 -10.19 5.34 25.73
CA PHE A 341 -9.21 6.42 25.61
C PHE A 341 -9.77 7.71 25.00
N GLU A 342 -11.06 7.71 24.64
CA GLU A 342 -11.78 8.86 24.07
C GLU A 342 -11.07 9.50 22.86
N GLN A 343 -10.32 8.69 22.10
CA GLN A 343 -9.60 9.18 20.92
C GLN A 343 -10.47 9.10 19.68
N THR A 344 -10.37 10.13 18.84
CA THR A 344 -11.00 10.13 17.51
C THR A 344 -10.32 9.10 16.61
N VAL A 345 -11.07 8.08 16.20
CA VAL A 345 -10.57 6.97 15.35
C VAL A 345 -11.05 7.01 13.90
N TYR A 346 -12.07 7.83 13.61
CA TYR A 346 -12.49 8.21 12.27
C TYR A 346 -13.23 9.56 12.31
N GLN A 347 -13.34 10.24 11.18
CA GLN A 347 -14.21 11.40 11.05
C GLN A 347 -15.62 10.96 10.66
N ASN A 348 -16.65 11.45 11.35
CA ASN A 348 -18.03 11.24 10.94
C ASN A 348 -18.28 11.94 9.60
N ILE A 349 -18.78 11.19 8.62
CA ILE A 349 -19.17 11.71 7.32
C ILE A 349 -20.67 11.48 7.19
N GLU A 350 -21.41 12.58 7.12
CA GLU A 350 -22.86 12.55 6.98
C GLU A 350 -23.26 12.55 5.51
N TYR A 351 -24.44 12.00 5.22
CA TYR A 351 -24.99 11.92 3.88
C TYR A 351 -26.35 12.60 3.85
N THR A 352 -26.51 13.62 3.01
CA THR A 352 -27.75 14.42 2.95
C THR A 352 -28.46 14.22 1.62
N PHE A 353 -29.76 13.93 1.69
CA PHE A 353 -30.66 13.83 0.55
C PHE A 353 -31.56 15.06 0.54
N ASN A 354 -31.05 16.18 0.04
CA ASN A 354 -31.75 17.45 -0.09
C ASN A 354 -32.06 17.76 -1.56
N ASN A 355 -32.81 18.83 -1.83
CA ASN A 355 -33.17 19.21 -3.20
C ASN A 355 -31.95 19.28 -4.15
N LYS A 356 -30.78 19.71 -3.66
CA LYS A 356 -29.58 19.85 -4.48
C LYS A 356 -29.02 18.50 -4.91
N THR A 357 -28.83 17.59 -3.96
CA THR A 357 -28.33 16.23 -4.21
C THR A 357 -29.33 15.39 -5.00
N MET A 358 -30.63 15.54 -4.71
CA MET A 358 -31.72 14.92 -5.47
C MET A 358 -31.75 15.39 -6.92
N ASN A 359 -31.61 16.69 -7.17
CA ASN A 359 -31.51 17.22 -8.53
C ASN A 359 -30.28 16.69 -9.26
N LYS A 360 -29.12 16.59 -8.58
CA LYS A 360 -27.91 16.02 -9.16
C LYS A 360 -28.07 14.54 -9.55
N ILE A 361 -28.73 13.75 -8.71
CA ILE A 361 -29.05 12.35 -9.00
C ILE A 361 -29.95 12.26 -10.24
N LYS A 362 -30.96 13.14 -10.32
CA LYS A 362 -31.88 13.22 -11.47
C LYS A 362 -31.17 13.64 -12.77
N GLU A 363 -30.24 14.60 -12.70
CA GLU A 363 -29.40 15.02 -13.85
C GLU A 363 -28.59 13.86 -14.44
N LEU A 364 -28.17 12.92 -13.60
CA LEU A 364 -27.45 11.70 -14.03
C LEU A 364 -28.37 10.62 -14.60
N GLY A 365 -29.68 10.88 -14.70
CA GLY A 365 -30.68 9.97 -15.25
C GLY A 365 -31.08 8.83 -14.33
N TYR A 366 -30.81 8.94 -13.02
CA TYR A 366 -31.26 7.96 -12.04
C TYR A 366 -32.69 8.26 -11.60
N ASP A 367 -33.49 7.20 -11.46
CA ASP A 367 -34.84 7.30 -10.91
C ASP A 367 -34.79 7.89 -9.49
N THR A 368 -35.66 8.83 -9.18
CA THR A 368 -35.75 9.47 -7.86
C THR A 368 -36.89 8.89 -7.01
N ASP A 369 -37.77 8.08 -7.59
CA ASP A 369 -38.93 7.53 -6.88
C ASP A 369 -38.50 6.58 -5.76
N GLY A 370 -37.47 5.76 -6.00
CA GLY A 370 -36.81 4.92 -4.98
C GLY A 370 -36.06 5.68 -3.89
N LEU A 371 -35.87 6.98 -4.04
CA LEU A 371 -35.25 7.83 -3.01
C LEU A 371 -36.28 8.55 -2.14
N SER A 372 -37.58 8.36 -2.38
CA SER A 372 -38.66 8.96 -1.60
C SER A 372 -38.52 8.72 -0.08
N MET A 373 -38.10 7.51 0.33
CA MET A 373 -37.89 7.17 1.74
C MET A 373 -36.71 7.90 2.40
N VAL A 374 -35.75 8.37 1.60
CA VAL A 374 -34.54 9.05 2.10
C VAL A 374 -34.57 10.55 1.82
N ASN A 375 -35.48 11.03 0.99
CA ASN A 375 -35.63 12.44 0.67
C ASN A 375 -35.88 13.28 1.93
N GLY A 376 -35.11 14.35 2.09
CA GLY A 376 -35.08 15.21 3.26
C GLY A 376 -34.35 14.62 4.49
N ARG A 377 -33.83 13.39 4.41
CA ARG A 377 -33.12 12.75 5.53
C ARG A 377 -31.62 13.00 5.48
N MET A 378 -31.02 12.92 6.66
CA MET A 378 -29.59 12.84 6.87
C MET A 378 -29.27 11.45 7.40
N LEU A 379 -28.27 10.79 6.82
CA LEU A 379 -27.81 9.47 7.21
C LEU A 379 -26.38 9.55 7.74
N GLU A 380 -26.12 8.83 8.83
CA GLU A 380 -24.89 8.98 9.62
C GLU A 380 -23.66 8.32 9.01
N ASN A 381 -23.84 7.33 8.12
CA ASN A 381 -22.72 6.62 7.51
C ASN A 381 -23.08 5.96 6.17
N GLU A 382 -22.02 5.62 5.44
CA GLU A 382 -22.09 5.04 4.09
C GLU A 382 -22.89 3.72 4.06
N ARG A 383 -22.69 2.87 5.07
CA ARG A 383 -23.38 1.58 5.18
C ARG A 383 -24.89 1.75 5.40
N ALA A 384 -25.32 2.78 6.12
CA ALA A 384 -26.74 3.09 6.32
C ALA A 384 -27.40 3.48 4.98
N VAL A 385 -26.74 4.34 4.20
CA VAL A 385 -27.19 4.70 2.84
C VAL A 385 -27.29 3.45 1.97
N TYR A 386 -26.20 2.66 1.91
CA TYR A 386 -26.16 1.44 1.10
C TYR A 386 -27.27 0.45 1.47
N SER A 387 -27.50 0.22 2.76
CA SER A 387 -28.54 -0.68 3.26
C SER A 387 -29.93 -0.22 2.86
N GLN A 388 -30.22 1.08 2.96
CA GLN A 388 -31.51 1.63 2.56
C GLN A 388 -31.74 1.53 1.05
N LEU A 389 -30.76 1.91 0.24
CA LEU A 389 -30.87 1.85 -1.22
C LEU A 389 -30.88 0.42 -1.77
N THR A 390 -30.24 -0.53 -1.10
CA THR A 390 -30.30 -1.95 -1.52
C THR A 390 -31.68 -2.55 -1.27
N ARG A 391 -32.44 -2.05 -0.26
CA ARG A 391 -33.78 -2.55 0.06
C ARG A 391 -34.82 -2.20 -1.00
N THR A 392 -34.65 -1.08 -1.71
CA THR A 392 -35.59 -0.68 -2.76
C THR A 392 -35.47 -1.54 -4.01
N LYS A 393 -34.30 -2.16 -4.24
CA LYS A 393 -33.98 -2.96 -5.45
C LYS A 393 -34.04 -2.18 -6.76
N GLU A 394 -34.19 -0.86 -6.71
CA GLU A 394 -34.28 0.00 -7.89
C GLU A 394 -32.91 0.39 -8.45
N TYR A 395 -31.86 0.31 -7.61
CA TYR A 395 -30.50 0.69 -7.98
C TYR A 395 -29.57 -0.52 -7.97
N ASN A 396 -28.74 -0.63 -9.00
CA ASN A 396 -27.62 -1.56 -8.99
C ASN A 396 -26.46 -1.02 -8.10
N LYS A 397 -25.50 -1.89 -7.80
CA LYS A 397 -24.37 -1.53 -6.92
C LYS A 397 -23.59 -0.29 -7.39
N ALA A 398 -23.37 -0.13 -8.70
CA ALA A 398 -22.62 1.01 -9.22
C ALA A 398 -23.39 2.33 -9.03
N GLN A 399 -24.72 2.31 -9.27
CA GLN A 399 -25.61 3.45 -9.04
C GLN A 399 -25.66 3.85 -7.56
N ILE A 400 -25.78 2.86 -6.66
CA ILE A 400 -25.77 3.11 -5.20
C ILE A 400 -24.47 3.81 -4.77
N MET A 401 -23.32 3.33 -5.25
CA MET A 401 -22.02 3.96 -4.93
C MET A 401 -21.92 5.40 -5.46
N GLU A 402 -22.53 5.69 -6.60
CA GLU A 402 -22.54 7.05 -7.15
C GLU A 402 -23.48 7.97 -6.37
N ILE A 403 -24.68 7.50 -5.99
CA ILE A 403 -25.60 8.23 -5.12
C ILE A 403 -24.94 8.55 -3.76
N ILE A 404 -24.23 7.59 -3.17
CA ILE A 404 -23.44 7.79 -1.95
C ILE A 404 -22.44 8.93 -2.12
N ARG A 405 -21.67 8.97 -3.22
CA ARG A 405 -20.70 10.04 -3.49
C ARG A 405 -21.36 11.41 -3.68
N ILE A 406 -22.53 11.46 -4.28
CA ILE A 406 -23.27 12.71 -4.51
C ILE A 406 -23.79 13.28 -3.19
N THR A 407 -24.28 12.40 -2.32
CA THR A 407 -24.93 12.74 -1.05
C THR A 407 -23.95 12.96 0.09
N GLU A 408 -22.69 12.53 -0.05
CA GLU A 408 -21.61 12.75 0.91
C GLU A 408 -21.47 14.25 1.22
N LEU A 409 -21.73 14.63 2.47
CA LEU A 409 -21.49 15.98 2.96
C LEU A 409 -20.01 16.11 3.32
N PHE A 410 -19.31 16.93 2.55
CA PHE A 410 -17.88 17.16 2.71
C PHE A 410 -17.60 18.66 2.55
N PRO A 411 -17.80 19.46 3.62
CA PRO A 411 -17.59 20.89 3.59
C PRO A 411 -16.15 21.24 3.25
N MET A 412 -15.97 22.13 2.27
CA MET A 412 -14.66 22.58 1.80
C MET A 412 -14.65 24.08 1.60
N GLU A 413 -13.51 24.68 1.85
CA GLU A 413 -13.21 26.08 1.54
C GLU A 413 -11.89 26.14 0.77
N VAL A 414 -11.94 26.73 -0.42
CA VAL A 414 -10.75 26.82 -1.28
C VAL A 414 -9.81 27.87 -0.70
N ASP A 415 -8.75 27.41 -0.03
CA ASP A 415 -7.71 28.26 0.53
C ASP A 415 -6.31 27.84 0.05
N LEU A 416 -5.77 28.63 -0.90
CA LEU A 416 -4.44 28.43 -1.45
C LEU A 416 -3.31 28.62 -0.43
N SER A 417 -3.55 29.35 0.66
CA SER A 417 -2.57 29.53 1.72
C SER A 417 -2.19 28.18 2.34
N ILE A 418 -3.15 27.26 2.49
CA ILE A 418 -2.93 25.91 3.01
C ILE A 418 -1.98 25.12 2.10
N LEU A 419 -2.19 25.20 0.79
CA LEU A 419 -1.35 24.52 -0.20
C LEU A 419 0.07 25.09 -0.23
N ARG A 420 0.22 26.42 -0.09
CA ARG A 420 1.53 27.10 -0.02
C ARG A 420 2.28 26.71 1.25
N THR A 421 1.63 26.79 2.40
CA THR A 421 2.23 26.54 3.71
C THR A 421 2.67 25.07 3.87
N LYS A 422 1.94 24.15 3.26
CA LYS A 422 2.28 22.71 3.25
C LYS A 422 3.20 22.30 2.09
N GLY A 423 3.67 23.23 1.27
CA GLY A 423 4.51 22.94 0.09
C GLY A 423 3.82 22.14 -1.03
N LEU A 424 2.52 21.87 -0.88
CA LEU A 424 1.71 21.06 -1.79
C LEU A 424 1.46 21.78 -3.12
N ILE A 425 1.54 23.11 -3.13
CA ILE A 425 1.33 23.91 -4.35
C ILE A 425 2.30 23.53 -5.49
N LYS A 426 3.48 22.98 -5.17
CA LYS A 426 4.47 22.52 -6.16
C LYS A 426 4.00 21.32 -6.99
N ARG A 427 2.91 20.64 -6.58
CA ARG A 427 2.35 19.48 -7.30
C ARG A 427 1.42 19.87 -8.45
N PHE A 428 1.13 21.16 -8.63
CA PHE A 428 0.23 21.68 -9.65
C PHE A 428 1.02 22.48 -10.68
N SER A 429 0.57 22.46 -11.94
CA SER A 429 1.12 23.36 -12.98
C SER A 429 0.75 24.81 -12.69
N LYS A 430 1.47 25.76 -13.30
CA LYS A 430 1.19 27.19 -13.12
C LYS A 430 -0.23 27.54 -13.55
N GLU A 431 -0.70 26.90 -14.60
CA GLU A 431 -2.02 27.08 -15.19
C GLU A 431 -3.11 26.55 -14.25
N ARG A 432 -2.91 25.37 -13.65
CA ARG A 432 -3.82 24.82 -12.64
C ARG A 432 -3.89 25.68 -11.38
N ILE A 433 -2.76 26.26 -10.96
CA ILE A 433 -2.73 27.19 -9.83
C ILE A 433 -3.58 28.44 -10.14
N LYS A 434 -3.46 29.02 -11.34
CA LYS A 434 -4.30 30.15 -11.76
C LYS A 434 -5.79 29.82 -11.72
N CYS A 435 -6.19 28.62 -12.18
CA CYS A 435 -7.56 28.15 -12.05
C CYS A 435 -8.03 28.15 -10.59
N LEU A 436 -7.20 27.62 -9.67
CA LEU A 436 -7.52 27.60 -8.24
C LEU A 436 -7.57 29.00 -7.60
N GLU A 437 -6.77 29.95 -8.08
CA GLU A 437 -6.80 31.35 -7.63
C GLU A 437 -8.16 32.00 -7.88
N THR A 438 -8.81 31.68 -9.00
CA THR A 438 -10.18 32.19 -9.28
C THR A 438 -11.24 31.67 -8.33
N LEU A 439 -10.99 30.54 -7.65
CA LEU A 439 -11.93 29.90 -6.73
C LEU A 439 -11.61 30.20 -5.26
N SER A 440 -10.55 30.96 -4.97
CA SER A 440 -10.14 31.25 -3.59
C SER A 440 -11.28 31.86 -2.76
N GLY A 441 -11.48 31.37 -1.54
CA GLY A 441 -12.55 31.79 -0.64
C GLY A 441 -13.95 31.20 -0.93
N HIS A 442 -14.13 30.47 -2.04
CA HIS A 442 -15.40 29.81 -2.32
C HIS A 442 -15.59 28.58 -1.42
N LYS A 443 -16.84 28.37 -0.99
CA LYS A 443 -17.24 27.25 -0.14
C LYS A 443 -18.09 26.27 -0.91
N TYR A 444 -17.81 24.98 -0.71
CA TYR A 444 -18.51 23.86 -1.29
C TYR A 444 -18.95 22.90 -0.20
N LYS A 445 -20.11 22.27 -0.36
CA LYS A 445 -20.64 21.27 0.58
C LYS A 445 -20.38 19.84 0.10
N HIS A 446 -20.16 19.64 -1.20
CA HIS A 446 -19.94 18.34 -1.79
C HIS A 446 -18.73 18.33 -2.73
N LYS A 447 -18.01 17.20 -2.79
CA LYS A 447 -16.80 17.04 -3.63
C LYS A 447 -17.06 17.28 -5.12
N TRP A 448 -18.22 16.87 -5.60
CA TRP A 448 -18.59 16.98 -7.01
C TRP A 448 -18.77 18.44 -7.45
N GLU A 449 -19.14 19.36 -6.57
CA GLU A 449 -19.33 20.78 -6.92
C GLU A 449 -18.01 21.42 -7.35
N LEU A 450 -16.95 21.22 -6.54
CA LEU A 450 -15.61 21.66 -6.89
C LEU A 450 -15.07 20.91 -8.11
N GLN A 451 -15.38 19.62 -8.24
CA GLN A 451 -14.95 18.81 -9.37
C GLN A 451 -15.50 19.33 -10.70
N GLU A 452 -16.81 19.62 -10.76
CA GLU A 452 -17.47 20.06 -11.99
C GLU A 452 -16.95 21.41 -12.45
N ILE A 453 -16.76 22.34 -11.53
CA ILE A 453 -16.19 23.66 -11.84
C ILE A 453 -14.77 23.54 -12.35
N LEU A 454 -13.93 22.72 -11.69
CA LEU A 454 -12.55 22.53 -12.14
C LEU A 454 -12.53 21.81 -13.49
N THR A 455 -13.22 20.68 -13.64
CA THR A 455 -13.18 19.86 -14.86
C THR A 455 -13.80 20.53 -16.10
N ALA A 456 -14.61 21.58 -15.90
CA ALA A 456 -15.04 22.47 -16.98
C ALA A 456 -13.90 23.33 -17.55
N MET A 457 -12.82 23.55 -16.78
CA MET A 457 -11.64 24.29 -17.23
C MET A 457 -10.69 23.36 -18.02
N PRO A 458 -10.08 23.82 -19.13
CA PRO A 458 -9.25 22.99 -20.01
C PRO A 458 -8.13 22.21 -19.31
N GLU A 459 -7.47 22.84 -18.34
CA GLU A 459 -6.31 22.29 -17.60
C GLU A 459 -6.64 21.12 -16.66
N TRP A 460 -7.92 21.02 -16.31
CA TRP A 460 -8.49 20.06 -15.38
C TRP A 460 -9.46 19.10 -16.07
N LYS A 461 -9.61 19.21 -17.39
CA LYS A 461 -10.54 18.39 -18.16
C LYS A 461 -10.15 16.92 -18.07
N LEU A 462 -11.13 16.10 -17.72
CA LEU A 462 -11.03 14.64 -17.77
C LEU A 462 -11.46 14.14 -19.15
N TYR A 463 -10.80 13.08 -19.63
CA TYR A 463 -11.27 12.32 -20.79
C TYR A 463 -12.35 11.33 -20.35
N ASP A 464 -13.57 11.45 -20.89
CA ASP A 464 -14.69 10.58 -20.49
C ASP A 464 -14.43 9.10 -20.81
N LYS A 465 -13.82 8.84 -21.98
CA LYS A 465 -13.43 7.51 -22.45
C LYS A 465 -11.96 7.54 -22.88
N PRO A 466 -11.01 7.32 -21.94
CA PRO A 466 -9.60 7.34 -22.28
C PRO A 466 -9.24 6.10 -23.12
N GLU A 467 -8.83 6.32 -24.36
CA GLU A 467 -8.54 5.26 -25.36
C GLU A 467 -7.11 4.72 -25.25
N ASN A 468 -6.17 5.54 -24.78
CA ASN A 468 -4.76 5.18 -24.64
C ASN A 468 -4.25 5.37 -23.19
N GLU A 469 -3.11 4.76 -22.87
CA GLU A 469 -2.51 4.84 -21.54
C GLU A 469 -2.19 6.28 -21.12
N PHE A 470 -1.83 7.16 -22.07
CA PHE A 470 -1.58 8.57 -21.80
C PHE A 470 -2.83 9.29 -21.25
N GLN A 471 -3.98 9.12 -21.89
CA GLN A 471 -5.25 9.69 -21.43
C GLN A 471 -5.70 9.10 -20.08
N LYS A 472 -5.48 7.79 -19.87
CA LYS A 472 -5.76 7.15 -18.57
C LYS A 472 -4.89 7.75 -17.46
N ASN A 473 -3.60 8.00 -17.74
CA ASN A 473 -2.70 8.59 -16.77
C ASN A 473 -2.99 10.07 -16.53
N HIS A 474 -3.36 10.84 -17.56
CA HIS A 474 -3.84 12.22 -17.40
C HIS A 474 -5.04 12.27 -16.42
N ASN A 475 -6.03 11.42 -16.65
CA ASN A 475 -7.17 11.29 -15.72
C ASN A 475 -6.74 10.89 -14.32
N LYS A 476 -5.76 9.98 -14.18
CA LYS A 476 -5.21 9.56 -12.89
C LYS A 476 -4.55 10.73 -12.15
N ILE A 477 -3.71 11.52 -12.83
CA ILE A 477 -3.04 12.70 -12.25
C ILE A 477 -4.08 13.72 -11.77
N ILE A 478 -5.09 14.02 -12.59
CA ILE A 478 -6.14 14.97 -12.21
C ILE A 478 -6.92 14.45 -11.01
N ARG A 479 -7.27 13.16 -10.96
CA ARG A 479 -7.96 12.57 -9.80
C ARG A 479 -7.10 12.59 -8.53
N GLU A 480 -5.79 12.34 -8.64
CA GLU A 480 -4.87 12.45 -7.51
C GLU A 480 -4.75 13.90 -7.00
N GLN A 481 -4.73 14.88 -7.91
CA GLN A 481 -4.74 16.30 -7.58
C GLN A 481 -6.07 16.72 -6.94
N LEU A 482 -7.21 16.31 -7.48
CA LEU A 482 -8.53 16.54 -6.86
C LEU A 482 -8.60 15.95 -5.45
N ALA A 483 -8.14 14.71 -5.27
CA ALA A 483 -8.08 14.08 -3.95
C ALA A 483 -7.18 14.86 -2.96
N LEU A 484 -6.08 15.43 -3.45
CA LEU A 484 -5.21 16.30 -2.66
C LEU A 484 -5.92 17.61 -2.28
N LEU A 485 -6.69 18.21 -3.19
CA LEU A 485 -7.48 19.41 -2.92
C LEU A 485 -8.57 19.13 -1.88
N TYR A 486 -9.34 18.05 -2.02
CA TYR A 486 -10.37 17.68 -1.04
C TYR A 486 -9.79 17.53 0.37
N ARG A 487 -8.64 16.85 0.50
CA ARG A 487 -7.96 16.71 1.80
C ARG A 487 -7.37 18.01 2.34
N SER A 488 -7.02 18.94 1.47
CA SER A 488 -6.39 20.20 1.87
C SER A 488 -7.42 21.26 2.26
N PHE A 489 -8.55 21.27 1.58
CA PHE A 489 -9.62 22.26 1.72
C PHE A 489 -10.75 21.82 2.64
N SER A 490 -10.73 20.56 3.13
CA SER A 490 -11.73 20.07 4.07
C SER A 490 -11.77 20.95 5.31
N VAL A 491 -12.93 21.51 5.60
CA VAL A 491 -13.20 22.22 6.84
C VAL A 491 -13.80 21.20 7.80
N PRO A 492 -13.22 20.99 9.00
CA PRO A 492 -13.86 20.15 10.01
C PRO A 492 -15.28 20.66 10.24
N GLY A 493 -16.28 19.77 10.15
CA GLY A 493 -17.64 20.14 10.52
C GLY A 493 -17.63 20.72 11.93
N ASP A 494 -18.37 21.81 12.15
CA ASP A 494 -18.54 22.37 13.50
C ASP A 494 -18.90 21.23 14.44
N LYS A 495 -18.05 20.99 15.44
CA LYS A 495 -18.38 20.09 16.54
C LYS A 495 -19.56 20.71 17.27
N LYS A 496 -20.78 20.29 16.91
CA LYS A 496 -21.95 20.51 17.75
C LYS A 496 -21.99 19.48 18.86
#